data_AF-A0AAE3GX40-F1
#
_entry.id   AF-A0AAE3GX40-F1
#
_cell.length_a   1.000
_cell.length_b   1.000
_cell.length_c   1.000
_cell.angle_alpha   90.00
_cell.angle_beta   90.00
_cell.angle_gamma   90.00
#
_symmetry.space_group_name_H-M   'P 1'
#
loop_
_entity.id
_entity.type
_entity.pdbx_description
1 polymer ?
#
loop_
_entity_poly.entity_id
_entity_poly.type
_entity_poly.pdbx_seq_one_letter_code
_entity_poly.pdbx_strand_id
1 'polypeptide(L)'
;MALSLDQIEKTIEAIDCWTDSLSSQYGRLLNWQNPSDPFWHYGIGLSDTHIFDTGRGLCPFKRSEANFVIGIEDIAFPPDQTIKRLKQALYVFADWEYTLPGWNCEHLGRLIATDQPRCYQSRPIWWLCNMTPEGDHKTARQIFQDYLRCT
;
A
#
# COMPACT_ATOMS: atom_id res chain seq x y z
N MET A 1 12.17 0.70 -8.52
CA MET A 1 12.24 1.43 -9.79
C MET A 1 11.12 2.44 -9.73
N ALA A 2 11.44 3.72 -9.96
CA ALA A 2 10.42 4.75 -10.03
C ALA A 2 9.53 4.56 -11.26
N LEU A 3 8.21 4.71 -11.09
CA LEU A 3 7.28 4.71 -12.21
C LEU A 3 7.23 6.09 -12.87
N SER A 4 7.17 6.13 -14.21
CA SER A 4 6.82 7.34 -14.95
C SER A 4 5.32 7.66 -14.80
N LEU A 5 4.91 8.89 -15.14
CA LEU A 5 3.49 9.28 -15.14
C LEU A 5 2.64 8.35 -16.02
N ASP A 6 3.10 8.01 -17.22
CA ASP A 6 2.38 7.06 -18.09
C ASP A 6 2.21 5.67 -17.45
N GLN A 7 3.19 5.23 -16.65
CA GLN A 7 3.09 3.98 -15.91
C GLN A 7 2.11 4.09 -14.75
N ILE A 8 2.09 5.22 -14.05
CA ILE A 8 1.11 5.51 -12.98
C ILE A 8 -0.31 5.49 -13.54
N GLU A 9 -0.57 6.18 -14.66
CA GLU A 9 -1.90 6.20 -15.28
C GLU A 9 -2.36 4.80 -15.70
N LYS A 10 -1.48 4.02 -16.35
CA LYS A 10 -1.78 2.62 -16.71
C LYS A 10 -2.07 1.75 -15.49
N THR A 11 -1.35 1.97 -14.39
CA THR A 11 -1.61 1.27 -13.14
C THR A 11 -2.97 1.67 -12.55
N ILE A 12 -3.36 2.95 -12.62
CA ILE A 12 -4.67 3.42 -12.19
C ILE A 12 -5.79 2.82 -13.05
N GLU A 13 -5.64 2.79 -14.36
CA GLU A 13 -6.57 2.11 -15.28
C GLU A 13 -6.71 0.62 -14.94
N ALA A 14 -5.59 -0.05 -14.62
CA ALA A 14 -5.62 -1.44 -14.20
C ALA A 14 -6.33 -1.63 -12.85
N ILE A 15 -6.15 -0.72 -11.89
CA ILE A 15 -6.90 -0.73 -10.62
C ILE A 15 -8.40 -0.66 -10.93
N ASP A 16 -8.82 0.28 -11.77
CA ASP A 16 -10.22 0.44 -12.16
C ASP A 16 -10.81 -0.79 -12.85
N CYS A 17 -10.02 -1.42 -13.73
CA CYS A 17 -10.45 -2.62 -14.45
C CYS A 17 -10.71 -3.82 -13.53
N TRP A 18 -9.92 -3.98 -12.46
CA TRP A 18 -9.98 -5.14 -11.55
C TRP A 18 -10.78 -4.90 -10.27
N THR A 19 -11.27 -3.68 -10.09
CA THR A 19 -12.06 -3.30 -8.93
C THR A 19 -13.47 -3.87 -9.03
N ASP A 20 -13.93 -4.52 -7.96
CA ASP A 20 -15.32 -4.92 -7.78
C ASP A 20 -15.82 -4.44 -6.42
N SER A 21 -16.67 -3.40 -6.42
CA SER A 21 -17.20 -2.80 -5.18
C SER A 21 -18.08 -3.75 -4.34
N LEU A 22 -18.57 -4.85 -4.91
CA LEU A 22 -19.36 -5.85 -4.20
C LEU A 22 -18.49 -6.92 -3.53
N SER A 23 -17.19 -6.95 -3.83
CA SER A 23 -16.25 -7.88 -3.22
C SER A 23 -16.07 -7.62 -1.73
N SER A 24 -15.95 -8.69 -0.97
CA SER A 24 -15.62 -8.65 0.46
C SER A 24 -14.22 -8.06 0.73
N GLN A 25 -13.33 -8.15 -0.26
CA GLN A 25 -11.93 -7.70 -0.18
C GLN A 25 -11.74 -6.26 -0.67
N TYR A 26 -12.73 -5.70 -1.35
CA TYR A 26 -12.63 -4.38 -1.94
C TYR A 26 -12.22 -3.31 -0.92
N GLY A 27 -11.13 -2.60 -1.21
CA GLY A 27 -10.57 -1.54 -0.39
C GLY A 27 -10.11 -1.99 1.00
N ARG A 28 -9.92 -3.29 1.23
CA ARG A 28 -9.40 -3.84 2.49
C ARG A 28 -7.89 -4.01 2.43
N LEU A 29 -7.22 -3.77 3.56
CA LEU A 29 -5.81 -4.12 3.71
C LEU A 29 -5.69 -5.62 3.96
N LEU A 30 -4.92 -6.28 3.11
CA LEU A 30 -4.72 -7.72 3.10
C LEU A 30 -3.26 -8.06 3.36
N ASN A 31 -3.00 -9.24 3.92
CA ASN A 31 -1.67 -9.81 4.02
C ASN A 31 -1.62 -11.26 3.58
N TRP A 32 -0.42 -11.70 3.21
CA TRP A 32 -0.16 -13.09 2.87
C TRP A 32 1.31 -13.46 3.04
N GLN A 33 1.61 -14.75 3.00
CA GLN A 33 2.98 -15.26 2.82
C GLN A 33 3.05 -16.08 1.53
N ASN A 34 4.22 -16.07 0.89
CA ASN A 34 4.49 -17.01 -0.18
C ASN A 34 5.11 -18.27 0.43
N PRO A 35 4.83 -19.48 -0.10
CA PRO A 35 5.46 -20.71 0.41
C PRO A 35 6.99 -20.68 0.40
N SER A 36 7.58 -19.88 -0.51
CA SER A 36 9.02 -19.78 -0.73
C SER A 36 9.73 -18.73 0.11
N ASP A 37 9.03 -17.86 0.83
CA ASP A 37 9.66 -16.83 1.65
C ASP A 37 8.95 -16.61 3.00
N PRO A 38 9.70 -16.40 4.09
CA PRO A 38 9.12 -16.25 5.42
C PRO A 38 8.54 -14.85 5.68
N PHE A 39 8.45 -13.98 4.66
CA PHE A 39 8.05 -12.60 4.84
C PHE A 39 6.55 -12.42 4.59
N TRP A 40 5.94 -11.58 5.43
CA TRP A 40 4.59 -11.11 5.20
C TRP A 40 4.61 -10.06 4.09
N HIS A 41 3.76 -10.27 3.10
CA HIS A 41 3.45 -9.32 2.04
C HIS A 41 2.10 -8.67 2.33
N TYR A 42 1.92 -7.47 1.82
CA TYR A 42 0.73 -6.65 2.06
C TYR A 42 0.25 -6.02 0.76
N GLY A 43 -1.05 -5.76 0.71
CA GLY A 43 -1.69 -5.17 -0.46
C GLY A 43 -3.10 -4.71 -0.17
N ILE A 44 -3.72 -4.02 -1.13
CA ILE A 44 -5.10 -3.57 -1.05
C ILE A 44 -5.98 -4.47 -1.92
N GLY A 45 -7.04 -5.04 -1.37
CA GLY A 45 -7.96 -5.85 -2.16
C GLY A 45 -8.72 -5.00 -3.19
N LEU A 46 -8.75 -5.47 -4.44
CA LEU A 46 -9.49 -4.85 -5.54
C LEU A 46 -10.78 -5.62 -5.81
N SER A 47 -10.71 -6.95 -5.77
CA SER A 47 -11.83 -7.88 -5.87
C SER A 47 -11.49 -9.17 -5.14
N ASP A 48 -12.39 -10.16 -5.14
CA ASP A 48 -12.13 -11.46 -4.50
C ASP A 48 -10.99 -12.26 -5.16
N THR A 49 -10.51 -11.79 -6.32
CA THR A 49 -9.47 -12.46 -7.12
C THR A 49 -8.23 -11.60 -7.36
N HIS A 50 -8.28 -10.30 -7.09
CA HIS A 50 -7.19 -9.37 -7.39
C HIS A 50 -6.84 -8.51 -6.17
N ILE A 51 -5.53 -8.38 -5.97
CA ILE A 51 -4.93 -7.56 -4.94
C ILE A 51 -3.97 -6.59 -5.64
N PHE A 52 -3.93 -5.35 -5.16
CA PHE A 52 -2.90 -4.40 -5.50
C PHE A 52 -1.67 -4.63 -4.62
N ASP A 53 -0.53 -4.95 -5.22
CA ASP A 53 0.75 -5.09 -4.50
C ASP A 53 1.22 -3.72 -4.00
N THR A 54 1.20 -3.50 -2.69
CA THR A 54 1.78 -2.29 -2.10
C THR A 54 3.28 -2.45 -1.87
N GLY A 55 3.92 -3.50 -2.37
CA GLY A 55 5.36 -3.72 -2.37
C GLY A 55 6.06 -3.17 -3.60
N ARG A 56 7.03 -3.94 -4.12
CA ARG A 56 7.86 -3.51 -5.25
C ARG A 56 7.11 -3.50 -6.59
N GLY A 57 6.04 -4.27 -6.73
CA GLY A 57 5.29 -4.37 -7.97
C GLY A 57 4.48 -3.12 -8.26
N LEU A 58 3.89 -2.51 -7.23
CA LEU A 58 2.94 -1.39 -7.35
C LEU A 58 1.93 -1.62 -8.48
N CYS A 59 1.38 -2.84 -8.55
CA CYS A 59 0.50 -3.26 -9.62
C CYS A 59 -0.57 -4.26 -9.12
N PRO A 60 -1.73 -4.33 -9.79
CA PRO A 60 -2.68 -5.41 -9.58
C PRO A 60 -2.09 -6.77 -9.97
N PHE A 61 -2.38 -7.80 -9.18
CA PHE A 61 -2.07 -9.17 -9.52
C PHE A 61 -3.16 -10.12 -8.99
N LYS A 62 -3.24 -11.31 -9.58
CA LYS A 62 -4.21 -12.32 -9.18
C LYS A 62 -3.76 -13.03 -7.91
N ARG A 63 -4.58 -12.98 -6.86
CA ARG A 63 -4.43 -13.78 -5.64
C ARG A 63 -5.75 -13.83 -4.90
N SER A 64 -6.22 -15.05 -4.64
CA SER A 64 -7.44 -15.31 -3.85
C SER A 64 -7.12 -15.67 -2.39
N GLU A 65 -5.89 -16.07 -2.11
CA GLU A 65 -5.44 -16.48 -0.78
C GLU A 65 -4.74 -15.32 -0.08
N ALA A 66 -5.51 -14.48 0.60
CA ALA A 66 -5.00 -13.44 1.47
C ALA A 66 -5.92 -13.26 2.68
N ASN A 67 -5.34 -12.82 3.80
CA ASN A 67 -6.08 -12.62 5.04
C ASN A 67 -6.30 -11.13 5.28
N PHE A 68 -7.39 -10.78 5.94
CA PHE A 68 -7.59 -9.44 6.46
C PHE A 68 -6.54 -9.13 7.53
N VAL A 69 -5.95 -7.94 7.45
CA VAL A 69 -5.10 -7.45 8.54
C VAL A 69 -6.00 -7.11 9.73
N ILE A 70 -5.75 -7.78 10.85
CA ILE A 70 -6.51 -7.62 12.10
C ILE A 70 -6.00 -6.44 12.95
N GLY A 71 -6.86 -5.90 13.82
CA GLY A 71 -6.50 -4.87 14.79
C GLY A 71 -6.34 -3.47 14.18
N ILE A 72 -7.01 -3.22 13.07
CA ILE A 72 -7.07 -1.92 12.39
C ILE A 72 -8.50 -1.46 12.13
N GLU A 73 -9.50 -2.25 12.53
CA GLU A 73 -10.91 -2.07 12.17
C GLU A 73 -11.43 -0.70 12.60
N ASP A 74 -11.02 -0.22 13.78
CA ASP A 74 -11.43 1.07 14.34
C ASP A 74 -10.77 2.29 13.66
N ILE A 75 -9.71 2.06 12.87
CA ILE A 75 -8.92 3.12 12.23
C ILE A 75 -8.87 2.99 10.70
N ALA A 76 -9.48 1.95 10.14
CA ALA A 76 -9.51 1.71 8.72
C ALA A 76 -10.49 2.65 8.02
N PHE A 77 -10.08 3.20 6.89
CA PHE A 77 -10.97 3.97 6.04
C PHE A 77 -12.03 3.07 5.38
N PRO A 78 -13.19 3.64 5.01
CA PRO A 78 -14.14 2.98 4.13
C PRO A 78 -13.49 2.51 2.81
N PRO A 79 -13.93 1.40 2.21
CA PRO A 79 -13.34 0.84 0.99
C PRO A 79 -13.09 1.83 -0.15
N ASP A 80 -14.10 2.63 -0.50
CA ASP A 80 -14.01 3.63 -1.58
C ASP A 80 -12.94 4.69 -1.28
N GLN A 81 -12.83 5.10 -0.02
CA GLN A 81 -11.80 6.04 0.40
C GLN A 81 -10.41 5.40 0.31
N THR A 82 -10.26 4.14 0.70
CA THR A 82 -9.00 3.40 0.55
C THR A 82 -8.57 3.32 -0.91
N ILE A 83 -9.48 3.02 -1.83
CA ILE A 83 -9.17 2.90 -3.26
C ILE A 83 -8.84 4.25 -3.89
N LYS A 84 -9.57 5.31 -3.51
CA LYS A 84 -9.20 6.68 -3.90
C LYS A 84 -7.79 7.03 -3.41
N ARG A 85 -7.49 6.76 -2.14
CA ARG A 85 -6.17 6.99 -1.55
C ARG A 85 -5.08 6.15 -2.22
N LEU A 86 -5.37 4.91 -2.61
CA LEU A 86 -4.44 4.06 -3.34
C LEU A 86 -3.97 4.72 -4.63
N LYS A 87 -4.92 5.21 -5.45
CA LYS A 87 -4.59 5.93 -6.69
C LYS A 87 -3.79 7.20 -6.43
N GLN A 88 -4.18 7.97 -5.43
CA GLN A 88 -3.46 9.18 -5.02
C GLN A 88 -2.04 8.87 -4.53
N ALA A 89 -1.85 7.78 -3.82
CA ALA A 89 -0.54 7.35 -3.33
C ALA A 89 0.43 7.00 -4.46
N LEU A 90 -0.06 6.55 -5.63
CA LEU A 90 0.81 6.31 -6.80
C LEU A 90 1.45 7.59 -7.32
N TYR A 91 0.74 8.71 -7.34
CA TYR A 91 1.33 9.99 -7.74
C TYR A 91 2.41 10.50 -6.78
N VAL A 92 2.36 10.07 -5.51
CA VAL A 92 3.23 10.59 -4.45
C VAL A 92 4.42 9.69 -4.16
N PHE A 93 4.23 8.37 -4.29
CA PHE A 93 5.17 7.38 -3.76
C PHE A 93 5.63 6.34 -4.79
N ALA A 94 5.18 6.40 -6.04
CA ALA A 94 5.60 5.41 -7.04
C ALA A 94 7.09 5.50 -7.42
N ASP A 95 7.77 6.58 -7.05
CA ASP A 95 9.20 6.78 -7.16
C ASP A 95 9.99 6.40 -5.90
N TRP A 96 9.32 6.11 -4.78
CA TRP A 96 9.98 5.76 -3.52
C TRP A 96 10.51 4.33 -3.54
N GLU A 97 11.76 4.16 -3.09
CA GLU A 97 12.40 2.84 -3.05
C GLU A 97 11.97 2.01 -1.84
N TYR A 98 11.51 0.79 -2.12
CA TYR A 98 11.16 -0.22 -1.11
C TYR A 98 12.40 -0.81 -0.45
N THR A 99 12.52 -0.57 0.86
CA THR A 99 13.58 -1.10 1.71
C THR A 99 13.07 -1.87 2.91
N LEU A 100 13.85 -2.89 3.26
CA LEU A 100 13.53 -3.83 4.34
C LEU A 100 13.29 -3.16 5.70
N PRO A 101 14.05 -2.13 6.14
CA PRO A 101 13.83 -1.55 7.47
C PRO A 101 12.73 -0.48 7.54
N GLY A 102 12.45 0.34 6.52
CA GLY A 102 11.63 1.57 6.72
C GLY A 102 10.39 1.69 5.83
N TRP A 103 10.59 1.62 4.52
CA TRP A 103 9.54 1.76 3.52
C TRP A 103 9.27 0.42 2.86
N ASN A 104 8.22 -0.28 3.30
CA ASN A 104 7.88 -1.60 2.78
C ASN A 104 6.38 -1.72 2.44
N CYS A 105 5.98 -2.92 1.99
CA CYS A 105 4.60 -3.17 1.56
C CYS A 105 3.57 -2.90 2.65
N GLU A 106 3.92 -3.20 3.90
CA GLU A 106 3.05 -2.93 5.04
C GLU A 106 2.92 -1.42 5.29
N HIS A 107 4.03 -0.70 5.26
CA HIS A 107 4.07 0.73 5.56
C HIS A 107 3.19 1.52 4.60
N LEU A 108 3.33 1.30 3.28
CA LEU A 108 2.48 1.94 2.28
C LEU A 108 1.03 1.46 2.42
N GLY A 109 0.79 0.16 2.57
CA GLY A 109 -0.57 -0.39 2.69
C GLY A 109 -1.34 0.22 3.87
N ARG A 110 -0.69 0.37 5.03
CA ARG A 110 -1.27 1.04 6.20
C ARG A 110 -1.44 2.53 6.00
N LEU A 111 -0.48 3.22 5.39
CA LEU A 111 -0.64 4.65 5.06
C LEU A 111 -1.89 4.88 4.21
N ILE A 112 -2.09 4.05 3.19
CA ILE A 112 -3.26 4.11 2.30
C ILE A 112 -4.54 3.81 3.08
N ALA A 113 -4.59 2.69 3.81
CA ALA A 113 -5.81 2.18 4.42
C ALA A 113 -6.20 2.83 5.75
N THR A 114 -5.27 3.45 6.48
CA THR A 114 -5.54 3.97 7.85
C THR A 114 -4.93 5.34 8.15
N ASP A 115 -4.11 5.91 7.26
CA ASP A 115 -3.29 7.10 7.51
C ASP A 115 -2.29 6.94 8.68
N GLN A 116 -2.09 5.70 9.16
CA GLN A 116 -1.18 5.36 10.25
C GLN A 116 -0.13 4.36 9.77
N PRO A 117 0.90 4.82 9.03
CA PRO A 117 1.95 3.95 8.55
C PRO A 117 2.67 3.22 9.69
N ARG A 118 2.97 1.94 9.48
CA ARG A 118 3.72 1.10 10.41
C ARG A 118 4.36 -0.07 9.69
N CYS A 119 5.48 -0.55 10.20
CA CYS A 119 6.03 -1.86 9.87
C CYS A 119 6.20 -2.71 11.14
N TYR A 120 5.52 -3.87 11.24
CA TYR A 120 5.68 -4.78 12.38
C TYR A 120 7.06 -5.43 12.41
N GLN A 121 7.63 -5.77 11.24
CA GLN A 121 8.95 -6.38 11.13
C GLN A 121 10.05 -5.44 11.65
N SER A 122 9.82 -4.13 11.56
CA SER A 122 10.75 -3.11 12.01
C SER A 122 10.43 -2.54 13.38
N ARG A 123 9.34 -2.95 14.06
CA ARG A 123 8.93 -2.39 15.36
C ARG A 123 10.09 -2.25 16.39
N PRO A 124 10.99 -3.25 16.56
CA PRO A 124 12.09 -3.15 17.52
C PRO A 124 13.16 -2.11 17.13
N ILE A 125 13.29 -1.83 15.84
CA ILE A 125 14.35 -1.01 15.25
C ILE A 125 13.82 0.18 14.47
N TRP A 126 12.52 0.52 14.60
CA TRP A 126 11.83 1.54 13.80
C TRP A 126 12.52 2.91 13.85
N TRP A 127 13.17 3.20 14.98
CA TRP A 127 13.97 4.41 15.19
C TRP A 127 15.25 4.46 14.33
N LEU A 128 15.77 3.32 13.87
CA LEU A 128 16.93 3.16 12.98
C LEU A 128 16.58 3.16 11.49
N CYS A 129 15.31 3.06 11.12
CA CYS A 129 14.87 2.80 9.75
C CYS A 129 14.91 4.03 8.81
N ASN A 130 15.69 5.05 9.17
CA ASN A 130 15.66 6.42 8.63
C ASN A 130 16.09 6.63 7.17
N MET A 131 16.42 5.61 6.37
CA MET A 131 17.23 5.88 5.18
C MET A 131 16.81 5.10 3.93
N THR A 132 16.28 5.85 2.95
CA THR A 132 16.48 5.69 1.50
C THR A 132 16.55 7.06 0.82
N PRO A 133 17.20 7.18 -0.35
CA PRO A 133 18.09 8.32 -0.63
C PRO A 133 17.39 9.67 -0.81
N GLU A 134 16.08 9.71 -1.05
CA GLU A 134 15.33 10.97 -1.20
C GLU A 134 14.07 11.11 -0.32
N GLY A 135 13.72 10.13 0.54
CA GLY A 135 12.46 10.13 1.29
C GLY A 135 12.56 9.62 2.74
N ASP A 136 12.02 10.37 3.69
CA ASP A 136 11.89 9.91 5.09
C ASP A 136 10.52 9.27 5.30
N HIS A 137 10.48 7.94 5.45
CA HIS A 137 9.26 7.17 5.75
C HIS A 137 8.48 7.71 6.96
N LYS A 138 9.14 8.38 7.92
CA LYS A 138 8.49 9.05 9.06
C LYS A 138 7.65 10.25 8.62
N THR A 139 8.03 10.88 7.52
CA THR A 139 7.33 12.03 6.93
C THR A 139 6.31 11.63 5.87
N ALA A 140 6.26 10.37 5.45
CA ALA A 140 5.34 9.91 4.40
C ALA A 140 3.88 10.25 4.68
N ARG A 141 3.45 10.17 5.95
CA ARG A 141 2.10 10.62 6.36
C ARG A 141 1.88 12.10 6.06
N GLN A 142 2.83 12.94 6.49
CA GLN A 142 2.77 14.39 6.30
C GLN A 142 2.78 14.74 4.81
N ILE A 143 3.70 14.16 4.04
CA ILE A 143 3.81 14.34 2.59
C ILE A 143 2.51 13.97 1.89
N PHE A 144 1.90 12.84 2.26
CA PHE A 144 0.64 12.44 1.67
C PHE A 144 -0.49 13.41 2.02
N GLN A 145 -0.58 13.83 3.28
CA GLN A 145 -1.58 14.81 3.73
C GLN A 145 -1.39 16.19 3.09
N ASP A 146 -0.16 16.60 2.79
CA ASP A 146 0.12 17.84 2.04
C ASP A 146 -0.40 17.73 0.60
N TYR A 147 -0.12 16.61 -0.08
CA TYR A 147 -0.65 16.34 -1.42
C TYR A 147 -2.19 16.36 -1.47
N LEU A 148 -2.83 15.69 -0.50
CA LEU A 148 -4.29 15.62 -0.41
C LEU A 148 -4.97 16.95 -0.07
N ARG A 149 -4.23 17.96 0.41
CA ARG A 149 -4.77 19.32 0.66
C ARG A 149 -4.67 20.23 -0.56
N CYS A 150 -3.77 19.91 -1.48
CA CYS A 150 -3.52 20.67 -2.71
C CYS A 150 -4.30 20.13 -3.92
N THR A 151 -5.06 19.04 -3.76
CA THR A 151 -5.84 18.35 -4.80
C THR A 151 -7.32 18.28 -4.41
#